data_AF-A0A349J2G8-F1
#
_entry.id   AF-A0A349J2G8-F1
#
_cell.length_a   1.000
_cell.length_b   1.000
_cell.length_c   1.000
_cell.angle_alpha   90.00
_cell.angle_beta   90.00
_cell.angle_gamma   90.00
#
_symmetry.space_group_name_H-M   'P 1'
#
loop_
_entity.id
_entity.type
_entity.pdbx_description
1 polymer ?
#
loop_
_entity_poly.entity_id
_entity_poly.type
_entity_poly.pdbx_seq_one_letter_code
_entity_poly.pdbx_strand_id
1 'polypeptide(L)' 'MLRRLAELRAGIYLRLNFYHIFARNLRLPGGEIDLIAKRGNPLICANEI' A
#
# COMPACT_ATOMS: atom_id res chain seq x y z
N MET A 1 -12.10 -10.61 5.51
CA MET A 1 -11.04 -11.62 5.27
C MET A 1 -10.35 -11.41 3.91
N LEU A 2 -11.11 -11.15 2.84
CA LEU A 2 -10.59 -10.86 1.49
C LEU A 2 -9.62 -9.67 1.43
N ARG A 3 -9.99 -8.50 1.97
CA ARG A 3 -9.12 -7.30 2.03
C ARG A 3 -7.73 -7.57 2.58
N ARG A 4 -7.62 -8.33 3.67
CA ARG A 4 -6.35 -8.61 4.35
C ARG A 4 -5.40 -9.44 3.48
N LEU A 5 -5.94 -10.34 2.65
CA LEU A 5 -5.16 -11.12 1.70
C LEU A 5 -4.76 -10.27 0.47
N ALA A 6 -5.63 -9.36 0.03
CA ALA A 6 -5.34 -8.42 -1.04
C ALA A 6 -4.21 -7.44 -0.64
N GLU A 7 -4.27 -6.85 0.55
CA GLU A 7 -3.19 -6.03 1.12
C GLU A 7 -1.86 -6.79 1.20
N LEU A 8 -1.92 -8.07 1.61
CA LEU A 8 -0.72 -8.89 1.75
C LEU A 8 -0.09 -9.19 0.39
N ARG A 9 -0.91 -9.50 -0.63
CA ARG A 9 -0.46 -9.70 -2.01
C ARG A 9 0.07 -8.40 -2.63
N ALA A 10 -0.61 -7.28 -2.43
CA ALA A 10 -0.14 -5.97 -2.89
C ALA A 10 1.20 -5.61 -2.25
N GLY A 11 1.34 -5.83 -0.95
CA GLY A 11 2.59 -5.61 -0.23
C GLY A 11 3.72 -6.51 -0.72
N ILE A 12 3.45 -7.79 -0.99
CA ILE A 12 4.45 -8.72 -1.56
C ILE A 12 4.85 -8.28 -2.97
N TYR A 13 3.88 -8.00 -3.84
CA TYR A 13 4.14 -7.54 -5.21
C TYR A 13 5.00 -6.27 -5.23
N LEU A 14 4.67 -5.29 -4.39
CA LEU A 14 5.43 -4.04 -4.31
C LEU A 14 6.86 -4.26 -3.79
N ARG A 15 7.04 -5.10 -2.76
CA ARG A 15 8.38 -5.47 -2.27
C ARG A 15 9.22 -6.17 -3.34
N LEU A 16 8.64 -7.12 -4.08
CA LEU A 16 9.32 -7.80 -5.19
C LEU A 16 9.70 -6.84 -6.31
N ASN A 17 8.92 -5.77 -6.51
CA ASN A 17 9.21 -4.72 -7.47
C ASN A 17 10.13 -3.61 -6.92
N PHE A 18 10.83 -3.87 -5.81
CA PHE A 18 11.76 -2.95 -5.15
C PHE A 18 11.14 -1.65 -4.63
N TYR A 19 9.85 -1.67 -4.31
CA TYR A 19 9.23 -0.57 -3.57
C TYR A 19 9.47 -0.73 -2.07
N HIS A 20 9.82 0.37 -1.41
CA HIS A 20 9.83 0.47 0.03
C HIS A 20 8.43 0.79 0.53
N ILE A 21 7.90 -0.02 1.44
CA ILE A 21 6.58 0.20 2.05
C ILE A 21 6.76 1.14 3.24
N PHE A 22 6.12 2.30 3.20
CA PHE A 22 6.22 3.33 4.23
C PHE A 22 5.13 3.19 5.30
N ALA A 23 3.90 2.90 4.89
CA ALA A 23 2.77 2.78 5.80
C ALA A 23 1.74 1.78 5.26
N ARG A 24 0.98 1.19 6.18
CA ARG A 24 -0.17 0.31 5.92
C ARG A 24 -1.33 0.76 6.80
N ASN A 25 -2.56 0.63 6.29
CA ASN A 25 -3.80 0.95 7.01
C ASN A 25 -3.76 2.34 7.67
N LEU A 26 -3.37 3.35 6.91
CA LEU A 26 -3.27 4.72 7.40
C LEU A 26 -4.68 5.32 7.46
N ARG A 27 -5.11 5.68 8.67
CA ARG A 27 -6.38 6.38 8.90
C ARG A 27 -6.14 7.86 9.01
N LEU A 28 -6.77 8.63 8.15
CA LEU A 28 -6.71 10.08 8.10
C LEU A 28 -8.09 10.66 8.40
N PRO A 29 -8.19 11.91 8.90
CA PRO A 29 -9.48 12.54 9.18
C PRO A 29 -10.45 12.58 7.99
N GLY A 30 -9.95 12.48 6.75
CA GLY A 30 -10.73 12.49 5.51
C GLY A 30 -10.79 11.17 4.74
N GLY A 31 -10.27 10.06 5.28
CA GLY A 31 -10.29 8.77 4.58
C GLY A 31 -9.31 7.72 5.09
N GLU A 32 -9.28 6.58 4.40
CA GLU A 32 -8.37 5.46 4.67
C GLU A 32 -7.44 5.26 3.48
N ILE A 33 -6.17 4.97 3.75
CA ILE A 33 -5.19 4.54 2.75
C ILE A 33 -4.68 3.15 3.17
N ASP A 34 -4.96 2.14 2.35
CA ASP A 34 -4.54 0.77 2.65
C ASP A 34 -3.02 0.59 2.64
N LEU A 35 -2.33 1.21 1.67
CA LEU A 35 -0.88 1.01 1.49
C LEU A 35 -0.18 2.21 0.85
N ILE A 36 0.93 2.65 1.45
CA ILE A 36 1.84 3.65 0.89
C ILE A 36 3.17 2.99 0.57
N ALA A 37 3.60 3.08 -0.68
CA ALA A 37 4.86 2.54 -1.15
C ALA A 37 5.60 3.54 -2.03
N LYS A 38 6.94 3.49 -2.02
CA LYS A 38 7.80 4.41 -2.78
C LYS A 38 8.93 3.65 -3.46
N ARG A 39 9.26 4.05 -4.68
CA ARG A 39 10.45 3.59 -5.41
C ARG A 39 10.99 4.76 -6.22
N GLY A 40 12.09 5.37 -5.76
CA GLY A 40 12.61 6.61 -6.33
C GLY A 40 11.78 7.84 -5.93
N ASN A 41 11.52 8.76 -6.86
CA ASN A 41 10.74 9.98 -6.61
C ASN A 41 9.20 9.81 -6.59
N PRO A 42 8.56 8.82 -7.25
CA PRO A 42 7.10 8.67 -7.15
C PRO A 42 6.66 7.99 -5.84
N LEU A 43 5.64 8.57 -5.21
CA LEU A 43 4.89 8.00 -4.10
C LEU A 43 3.62 7.35 -4.67
N ILE A 44 3.45 6.04 -4.49
CA ILE A 44 2.29 5.30 -4.99
C ILE A 44 1.33 5.06 -3.82
N CYS A 45 0.11 5.56 -3.95
CA CYS A 45 -1.02 5.22 -3.10
C CYS A 45 -1.84 4.14 -3.80
N ALA A 46 -1.85 2.93 -3.26
CA ALA A 46 -2.74 1.87 -3.73
C ALA A 46 -4.02 1.93 -2.89
N ASN A 47 -5.15 2.18 -3.54
CA ASN A 47 -6.48 2.06 -2.96
C ASN A 47 -7.22 0.95 -3.72
N GLU A 48 -7.86 0.01 -3.01
CA GLU A 48 -8.74 -0.97 -3.64
C GLU A 48 -10.00 -0.22 -4.14
N ILE A 49 -10.29 -0.28 -5.44
CA ILE A 49 -11.56 0.21 -6.04
C ILE A 49 -12.68 -0.74 -5.65
#